data_AF-A0A2P2K5H5-F1
#
_entry.id   AF-A0A2P2K5H5-F1
#
_cell.length_a   1.000
_cell.length_b   1.000
_cell.length_c   1.000
_cell.angle_alpha   90.00
_cell.angle_beta   90.00
_cell.angle_gamma   90.00
#
_symmetry.space_group_name_H-M   'P 1'
#
loop_
_entity.id
_entity.type
_entity.pdbx_description
1 polymer ?
#
loop_
_entity_poly.entity_id
_entity_poly.type
_entity_poly.pdbx_seq_one_letter_code
_entity_poly.pdbx_strand_id
1 'polypeptide(L)'
;MPCQLMVGFLAYAKSFEINVDKDELEDAQWHSREDIKKALMFAEYKKAQRTAATKVYQMCKGVEKGQSLSADFNVESGELAPMFVPGPFAIAHHLISSWVHQVSTVVDVHSTRPSGSLSNL
;
A
#
# COMPACT_ATOMS: atom_id res chain seq x y z
N MET A 1 -6.75 -19.86 15.69
CA MET A 1 -6.53 -18.61 14.93
C MET A 1 -5.30 -18.82 14.06
N PRO A 2 -5.40 -18.66 12.74
CA PRO A 2 -4.23 -18.76 11.87
C PRO A 2 -3.30 -17.57 12.15
N CYS A 3 -2.03 -17.84 12.39
CA CYS A 3 -0.98 -16.82 12.48
C CYS A 3 -0.26 -16.77 11.15
N GLN A 4 -0.23 -15.60 10.51
CA GLN A 4 0.38 -15.40 9.19
C GLN A 4 1.52 -14.37 9.26
N LEU A 5 2.60 -14.65 8.53
CA LEU A 5 3.70 -13.73 8.28
C LEU A 5 3.60 -13.26 6.84
N MET A 6 3.43 -11.95 6.62
CA MET A 6 3.38 -11.37 5.27
C MET A 6 4.75 -10.87 4.85
N VAL A 7 5.23 -11.29 3.68
CA VAL A 7 6.48 -10.83 3.07
C VAL A 7 6.15 -10.08 1.78
N GLY A 8 6.50 -8.79 1.71
CA GLY A 8 6.20 -7.94 0.58
C GLY A 8 7.32 -7.90 -0.47
N PHE A 9 6.96 -7.91 -1.75
CA PHE A 9 7.90 -7.88 -2.87
C PHE A 9 7.47 -6.84 -3.91
N LEU A 10 8.44 -6.32 -4.66
CA LEU A 10 8.23 -5.56 -5.89
C LEU A 10 8.73 -6.39 -7.06
N ALA A 11 7.91 -6.53 -8.09
CA ALA A 11 8.22 -7.36 -9.25
C ALA A 11 7.91 -6.61 -10.55
N TYR A 12 8.65 -6.94 -11.61
CA TYR A 12 8.37 -6.49 -12.96
C TYR A 12 7.63 -7.59 -13.72
N ALA A 13 6.51 -7.24 -14.33
CA ALA A 13 5.75 -8.15 -15.16
C ALA A 13 6.51 -8.47 -16.46
N LYS A 14 6.43 -9.72 -16.91
CA LYS A 14 7.01 -10.16 -18.19
C LYS A 14 6.05 -9.97 -19.38
N SER A 15 4.76 -9.76 -19.10
CA SER A 15 3.68 -9.55 -20.06
C SER A 15 2.61 -8.65 -19.45
N PHE A 16 1.80 -8.01 -20.30
CA PHE A 16 0.64 -7.21 -19.90
C PHE A 16 -0.69 -7.97 -20.03
N GLU A 17 -0.68 -9.18 -20.60
CA GLU A 17 -1.89 -10.02 -20.65
C GLU A 17 -2.33 -10.42 -19.24
N ILE A 18 -3.59 -10.16 -18.91
CA ILE A 18 -4.21 -10.54 -17.65
C ILE A 18 -5.23 -11.65 -17.94
N ASN A 19 -5.08 -12.79 -17.27
CA ASN A 19 -6.09 -13.85 -17.22
C ASN A 19 -6.50 -14.03 -15.76
N VAL A 20 -7.72 -13.63 -15.41
CA VAL A 20 -8.19 -13.58 -14.02
C VAL A 20 -8.85 -14.88 -13.63
N ASP A 21 -8.34 -15.53 -12.58
CA ASP A 21 -9.04 -16.63 -11.92
C ASP A 21 -10.22 -16.08 -11.10
N LYS A 22 -11.45 -16.38 -11.55
CA LYS A 22 -12.69 -15.86 -10.95
C LYS A 22 -13.11 -16.58 -9.68
N ASP A 23 -12.46 -17.70 -9.33
CA ASP A 23 -12.69 -18.37 -8.05
C ASP A 23 -11.97 -17.66 -6.89
N GLU A 24 -10.86 -16.95 -7.19
CA GLU A 24 -10.08 -16.20 -6.20
C GLU A 24 -10.30 -14.68 -6.28
N LEU A 25 -10.35 -14.11 -7.50
CA LEU A 25 -10.37 -12.66 -7.73
C LEU A 25 -11.53 -12.23 -8.63
N GLU A 26 -12.26 -11.21 -8.19
CA GLU A 26 -13.35 -10.63 -8.98
C GLU A 26 -12.84 -9.88 -10.22
N ASP A 27 -11.78 -9.10 -10.11
CA ASP A 27 -11.20 -8.31 -11.21
C ASP A 27 -9.68 -8.07 -11.03
N ALA A 28 -8.99 -7.79 -12.13
CA ALA A 28 -7.59 -7.36 -12.12
C ALA A 28 -7.29 -6.46 -13.32
N GLN A 29 -6.68 -5.30 -13.06
CA GLN A 29 -6.40 -4.29 -14.08
C GLN A 29 -5.02 -3.67 -13.88
N TRP A 30 -4.43 -3.20 -14.98
CA TRP A 30 -3.27 -2.32 -14.93
C TRP A 30 -3.72 -0.89 -14.65
N HIS A 31 -3.04 -0.23 -13.71
CA HIS A 31 -3.31 1.16 -13.37
C HIS A 31 -2.08 2.04 -13.61
N SER A 32 -2.33 3.25 -14.10
CA SER A 32 -1.28 4.25 -14.25
C SER A 32 -0.78 4.71 -12.89
N ARG A 33 0.48 5.14 -12.82
CA ARG A 33 1.08 5.64 -11.58
C ARG A 33 0.36 6.91 -11.09
N GLU A 34 -0.14 7.70 -12.02
CA GLU A 34 -0.90 8.92 -11.78
C GLU A 34 -2.23 8.60 -11.09
N ASP A 35 -2.93 7.55 -11.52
CA ASP A 35 -4.21 7.15 -10.93
C ASP A 35 -4.03 6.57 -9.53
N ILE A 36 -2.99 5.77 -9.30
CA ILE A 36 -2.65 5.30 -7.95
C ILE A 36 -2.30 6.48 -7.04
N LYS A 37 -1.55 7.47 -7.55
CA LYS A 37 -1.20 8.67 -6.77
C LYS A 37 -2.44 9.47 -6.38
N LYS A 38 -3.41 9.65 -7.29
CA LYS A 38 -4.70 10.28 -6.98
C LYS A 38 -5.47 9.47 -5.95
N ALA A 39 -5.51 8.14 -6.10
CA ALA A 39 -6.19 7.24 -5.16
C ALA A 39 -5.59 7.32 -3.75
N LEU A 40 -4.25 7.34 -3.60
CA LEU A 40 -3.57 7.54 -2.32
C LEU A 40 -3.89 8.91 -1.68
N MET A 41 -4.01 9.96 -2.49
CA MET A 41 -4.35 11.31 -2.04
C MET A 41 -5.81 11.41 -1.56
N PHE A 42 -6.74 10.81 -2.30
CA PHE A 42 -8.16 10.77 -1.98
C PHE A 42 -8.47 9.85 -0.80
N ALA A 43 -7.83 8.68 -0.76
CA ALA A 43 -8.14 7.65 0.20
C ALA A 43 -7.78 8.08 1.62
N GLU A 44 -6.63 8.74 1.88
CA GLU A 44 -6.12 8.52 3.25
C GLU A 44 -5.25 9.51 4.00
N TYR A 45 -4.53 10.48 3.45
CA TYR A 45 -3.49 11.03 4.32
C TYR A 45 -3.99 11.92 5.48
N LYS A 46 -5.01 12.77 5.24
CA LYS A 46 -5.37 13.83 6.22
C LYS A 46 -6.53 13.47 7.14
N LYS A 47 -7.55 12.77 6.62
CA LYS A 47 -8.78 12.46 7.36
C LYS A 47 -8.54 11.39 8.42
N ALA A 48 -7.84 10.30 8.05
CA ALA A 48 -7.51 9.22 8.96
C ALA A 48 -6.59 9.66 10.12
N GLN A 49 -5.53 10.44 9.84
CA GLN A 49 -4.66 10.98 10.90
C GLN A 49 -5.39 11.95 11.83
N ARG A 50 -6.25 12.84 11.28
CA ARG A 50 -7.05 13.76 12.10
C ARG A 50 -8.01 13.00 13.00
N THR A 51 -8.69 11.98 12.49
CA THR A 51 -9.61 11.16 13.29
C THR A 51 -8.85 10.39 14.38
N ALA A 52 -7.72 9.78 14.05
CA ALA A 52 -6.89 9.08 15.03
C ALA A 52 -6.36 10.02 16.12
N ALA A 53 -5.79 11.17 15.75
CA ALA A 53 -5.33 12.19 16.68
C ALA A 53 -6.48 12.74 17.54
N THR A 54 -7.67 12.92 16.97
CA THR A 54 -8.86 13.36 17.71
C THR A 54 -9.30 12.31 18.73
N LYS A 55 -9.28 11.01 18.36
CA LYS A 55 -9.58 9.92 19.29
C LYS A 55 -8.60 9.87 20.46
N VAL A 56 -7.29 9.95 20.19
CA VAL A 56 -6.26 10.01 21.24
C VAL A 56 -6.48 11.21 22.15
N TYR A 57 -6.74 12.39 21.58
CA TYR A 57 -7.03 13.59 22.35
C TYR A 57 -8.24 13.42 23.28
N GLN A 58 -9.34 12.84 22.80
CA GLN A 58 -10.55 12.59 23.60
C GLN A 58 -10.29 11.58 24.73
N MET A 59 -9.49 10.55 24.46
CA MET A 59 -9.06 9.57 25.48
C MET A 59 -8.23 10.25 26.57
N CYS A 60 -7.26 11.10 26.21
CA CYS A 60 -6.45 11.86 27.17
C CYS A 60 -7.26 12.89 27.97
N LYS A 61 -8.37 13.39 27.42
CA LYS A 61 -9.29 14.32 28.09
C LYS A 61 -10.26 13.66 29.06
N GLY A 62 -10.31 12.31 29.14
CA GLY A 62 -11.18 11.58 30.05
C GLY A 62 -12.67 11.68 29.72
N VAL A 63 -13.02 11.90 28.43
CA VAL A 63 -14.43 11.94 28.01
C VAL A 63 -14.91 10.50 27.83
N GLU A 64 -15.48 9.90 28.86
CA GLU A 64 -16.24 8.66 28.70
C GLU A 64 -17.53 8.97 27.96
N LYS A 65 -17.75 8.35 26.79
CA LYS A 65 -19.08 8.35 26.17
C LYS A 65 -19.39 7.04 25.48
N GLY A 66 -20.32 6.30 26.09
CA GLY A 66 -20.99 5.14 25.53
C GLY A 66 -21.92 5.49 24.37
N GLN A 67 -21.35 5.70 23.18
CA GLN A 67 -22.08 5.66 21.93
C GLN A 67 -21.41 4.64 21.01
N SER A 68 -22.20 3.70 20.50
CA SER A 68 -21.78 2.65 19.57
C SER A 68 -21.28 3.27 18.26
N LEU A 69 -19.95 3.36 18.08
CA LEU A 69 -19.27 3.98 16.94
C LEU A 69 -19.04 3.01 15.76
N SER A 70 -20.04 2.22 15.40
CA SER A 70 -19.98 1.37 14.20
C SER A 70 -20.35 2.13 12.91
N ALA A 71 -20.76 3.40 12.99
CA ALA A 71 -21.30 4.16 11.87
C ALA A 71 -20.29 5.06 11.11
N ASP A 72 -19.07 5.23 11.61
CA ASP A 72 -18.13 6.22 11.06
C ASP A 72 -17.26 5.73 9.87
N PHE A 73 -17.56 4.54 9.34
CA PHE A 73 -17.03 4.12 8.02
C PHE A 73 -17.89 4.64 6.86
N ASN A 74 -18.87 5.51 7.13
CA ASN A 74 -19.64 6.13 6.06
C ASN A 74 -18.75 7.09 5.26
N VAL A 75 -18.25 6.57 4.15
CA VAL A 75 -17.60 7.26 3.05
C VAL A 75 -18.59 8.31 2.54
N GLU A 76 -18.49 9.53 3.06
CA GLU A 76 -19.22 10.67 2.53
C GLU A 76 -18.68 11.00 1.14
N SER A 77 -19.57 10.82 0.16
CA SER A 77 -19.42 10.99 -1.28
C SER A 77 -18.97 12.38 -1.70
N GLY A 78 -18.00 12.42 -2.62
CA GLY A 78 -17.57 13.60 -3.36
C GLY A 78 -16.37 13.23 -4.24
N GLU A 79 -16.66 12.80 -5.47
CA GLU A 79 -15.78 12.05 -6.41
C GLU A 79 -15.35 10.68 -5.87
N LEU A 80 -15.95 9.60 -6.43
CA LEU A 80 -15.48 8.24 -6.17
C LEU A 80 -14.01 8.19 -6.60
N ALA A 81 -13.11 7.94 -5.65
CA ALA A 81 -11.72 7.69 -5.97
C ALA A 81 -11.65 6.63 -7.08
N PRO A 82 -10.77 6.78 -8.08
CA PRO A 82 -10.73 5.90 -9.24
C PRO A 82 -10.50 4.42 -8.87
N MET A 83 -10.02 4.14 -7.66
CA MET A 83 -9.97 2.80 -7.05
C MET A 83 -9.79 2.88 -5.53
N PHE A 84 -10.00 1.73 -4.88
CA PHE A 84 -9.71 1.52 -3.46
C PHE A 84 -8.21 1.29 -3.21
N VAL A 85 -7.67 1.90 -2.15
CA VAL A 85 -6.32 1.61 -1.64
C VAL A 85 -6.44 1.16 -0.18
N PRO A 86 -5.71 0.11 0.24
CA PRO A 86 -5.75 -0.35 1.64
C PRO A 86 -5.26 0.71 2.63
N GLY A 87 -5.68 0.55 3.89
CA GLY A 87 -5.33 1.44 5.01
C GLY A 87 -3.82 1.67 5.23
N PRO A 88 -3.41 2.78 5.89
CA PRO A 88 -2.01 3.21 5.95
C PRO A 88 -1.09 2.25 6.74
N PHE A 89 -1.67 1.33 7.51
CA PHE A 89 -0.95 0.31 8.27
C PHE A 89 -0.87 -1.04 7.56
N ALA A 90 -1.58 -1.22 6.43
CA ALA A 90 -1.52 -2.45 5.66
C ALA A 90 -0.20 -2.54 4.90
N ILE A 91 0.42 -3.73 4.87
CA ILE A 91 1.64 -3.94 4.06
C ILE A 91 1.41 -3.60 2.59
N ALA A 92 0.22 -3.88 2.06
CA ALA A 92 -0.17 -3.52 0.70
C ALA A 92 -0.12 -2.00 0.46
N HIS A 93 -0.56 -1.19 1.42
CA HIS A 93 -0.44 0.27 1.33
C HIS A 93 1.02 0.71 1.24
N HIS A 94 1.89 0.13 2.08
CA HIS A 94 3.32 0.46 2.04
C HIS A 94 3.97 0.07 0.70
N LEU A 95 3.62 -1.09 0.12
CA LEU A 95 4.12 -1.52 -1.18
C LEU A 95 3.68 -0.57 -2.30
N ILE A 96 2.38 -0.24 -2.34
CA ILE A 96 1.80 0.68 -3.32
C ILE A 96 2.40 2.09 -3.18
N SER A 97 2.46 2.61 -1.95
CA SER A 97 3.01 3.94 -1.67
C SER A 97 4.51 4.04 -1.99
N SER A 98 5.29 3.01 -1.64
CA SER A 98 6.73 2.94 -1.99
C SER A 98 6.94 2.94 -3.50
N TRP A 99 6.17 2.14 -4.24
CA TRP A 99 6.21 2.10 -5.70
C TRP A 99 5.83 3.46 -6.33
N VAL A 100 4.78 4.12 -5.82
CA VAL A 100 4.35 5.44 -6.31
C VAL A 100 5.38 6.53 -6.03
N HIS A 101 6.01 6.53 -4.86
CA HIS A 101 6.90 7.61 -4.42
C HIS A 101 8.38 7.38 -4.73
N GLN A 102 8.75 6.19 -5.22
CA GLN A 102 10.14 5.80 -5.53
C GLN A 102 11.12 6.17 -4.40
N VAL A 103 11.25 5.30 -3.41
CA VAL A 103 12.49 5.28 -2.63
C VAL A 103 13.53 4.57 -3.49
N SER A 104 14.51 5.31 -4.00
CA SER A 104 15.75 4.75 -4.58
C SER A 104 16.49 3.94 -3.50
N THR A 105 16.03 2.72 -3.26
CA THR A 105 16.80 1.67 -2.60
C THR A 105 16.97 0.56 -3.62
N VAL A 106 17.58 0.93 -4.75
CA VAL A 106 18.34 -0.03 -5.52
C VAL A 106 19.51 -0.40 -4.60
N VAL A 107 19.36 -1.48 -3.84
CA VAL A 107 20.54 -2.25 -3.46
C VAL A 107 20.96 -2.90 -4.77
N ASP A 108 21.74 -2.15 -5.54
CA ASP A 108 22.42 -2.65 -6.71
C ASP A 108 23.37 -3.72 -6.17
N VAL A 109 22.95 -4.98 -6.22
CA VAL A 109 23.89 -6.09 -6.21
C VAL A 109 24.57 -6.02 -7.57
N HIS A 110 25.47 -5.04 -7.69
CA HIS A 110 26.50 -5.07 -8.71
C HIS A 110 27.18 -6.42 -8.52
N SER A 111 26.96 -7.31 -9.48
CA SER A 111 27.78 -8.48 -9.69
C SER A 111 29.20 -7.98 -9.97
N THR A 112 29.98 -7.76 -8.92
CA THR A 112 31.43 -7.66 -8.99
C THR A 112 31.92 -9.05 -9.33
N ARG A 113 31.88 -9.37 -10.62
CA ARG A 113 32.64 -10.46 -11.21
C ARG A 113 34.12 -10.21 -10.85
N PRO A 114 34.79 -11.07 -10.06
CA PRO A 114 36.23 -10.97 -9.95
C PRO A 114 36.78 -11.36 -11.32
N SER A 115 37.31 -10.37 -12.03
CA SER A 115 38.16 -10.55 -13.20
C SER A 115 39.47 -11.19 -12.76
N GLY A 116 39.44 -12.49 -12.45
CA GLY A 116 40.62 -13.31 -12.28
C GLY A 116 41.10 -13.80 -13.64
N SER A 117 41.91 -12.98 -14.31
CA SER A 117 42.74 -13.42 -15.44
C SER A 117 43.81 -14.36 -14.88
N LEU A 118 43.62 -15.67 -15.03
CA LEU A 118 44.72 -16.64 -14.89
C LEU A 118 45.32 -16.86 -16.28
N SER A 119 46.30 -16.02 -16.60
CA SER A 119 47.27 -16.28 -17.66
C SER A 119 48.41 -17.13 -17.10
N ASN A 120 48.62 -18.26 -17.76
CA ASN A 120 49.68 -19.27 -17.63
C ASN A 120 51.03 -18.83 -17.03
N LEU A 121 51.56 -19.68 -16.14
CA LEU A 121 52.93 -20.21 -16.13
C LEU A 121 52.97 -21.51 -15.32
#